data_AF-A0A318XW38-F1
#
_entry.id   AF-A0A318XW38-F1
#
_cell.length_a   1.000
_cell.length_b   1.000
_cell.length_c   1.000
_cell.angle_alpha   90.00
_cell.angle_beta   90.00
_cell.angle_gamma   90.00
#
_symmetry.space_group_name_H-M   'P 1'
#
loop_
_entity.id
_entity.type
_entity.pdbx_description
1 polymer ?
#
loop_
_entity_poly.entity_id
_entity_poly.type
_entity_poly.pdbx_seq_one_letter_code
_entity_poly.pdbx_strand_id
1 'polypeptide(L)'
;MAGQTTGIKKSLDEHVNLIRVAKGIILSFLITLPCFFMFALFLTYTDFPEKYTSIAVFITTVISVLVASAYSTKNVKHKGWMNGCFVGLVYVTVLYLASSIVDKNFMLNISGLLTFCIGAIVGCIGGILGINMK
;
A
#
# COMPACT_ATOMS: atom_id res chain seq x y z
N MET A 1 -11.74 25.35 -29.41
CA MET A 1 -10.58 24.75 -28.72
C MET A 1 -10.83 24.42 -27.23
N ALA A 2 -11.90 24.91 -26.59
CA ALA A 2 -12.20 24.62 -25.16
C ALA A 2 -12.70 23.18 -24.86
N GLY A 3 -13.14 22.42 -25.87
CA GLY A 3 -13.62 21.05 -25.70
C GLY A 3 -12.51 20.02 -25.43
N GLN A 4 -11.32 20.20 -26.02
CA GLN A 4 -10.19 19.26 -25.88
C GLN A 4 -9.53 19.36 -24.49
N THR A 5 -9.38 20.56 -23.94
CA THR A 5 -8.80 20.78 -22.59
C THR A 5 -9.68 20.20 -21.47
N THR A 6 -11.00 20.18 -21.67
CA THR A 6 -11.94 19.58 -20.71
C THR A 6 -11.88 18.05 -20.73
N GLY A 7 -11.72 17.44 -21.90
CA GLY A 7 -11.53 15.99 -22.05
C GLY A 7 -10.25 15.47 -21.39
N ILE A 8 -9.13 16.21 -21.56
CA ILE A 8 -7.84 15.85 -20.97
C ILE A 8 -7.87 15.96 -19.44
N LYS A 9 -8.49 16.99 -18.86
CA LYS A 9 -8.65 17.09 -17.40
C LYS A 9 -9.52 15.97 -16.82
N LYS A 10 -10.54 15.52 -17.57
CA LYS A 10 -11.46 14.46 -17.13
C LYS A 10 -10.79 13.09 -17.07
N SER A 11 -9.91 12.76 -18.03
CA SER A 11 -9.14 11.50 -18.01
C SER A 11 -8.03 11.50 -16.94
N LEU A 12 -7.41 12.65 -16.67
CA LEU A 12 -6.42 12.82 -15.59
C LEU A 12 -7.00 12.67 -14.18
N ASP A 13 -8.29 12.96 -13.99
CA ASP A 13 -8.99 12.78 -12.71
C ASP A 13 -9.57 11.36 -12.52
N GLU A 14 -9.60 10.57 -13.58
CA GLU A 14 -10.13 9.19 -13.57
C GLU A 14 -9.10 8.17 -13.05
N HIS A 15 -7.81 8.50 -13.19
CA HIS A 15 -6.70 7.65 -12.82
C HIS A 15 -5.85 8.26 -11.71
N VAL A 16 -5.29 7.41 -10.85
CA VAL A 16 -4.32 7.86 -9.86
C VAL A 16 -3.01 8.26 -10.54
N ASN A 17 -2.56 9.49 -10.31
CA ASN A 17 -1.26 9.96 -10.81
C ASN A 17 -0.11 9.29 -10.06
N LEU A 18 0.98 8.93 -10.75
CA LEU A 18 2.14 8.26 -10.16
C LEU A 18 2.74 9.03 -8.98
N ILE A 19 2.79 10.37 -9.06
CA ILE A 19 3.26 11.25 -7.98
C ILE A 19 2.39 11.10 -6.72
N ARG A 20 1.07 10.89 -6.87
CA ARG A 20 0.16 10.66 -5.75
C ARG A 20 0.36 9.28 -5.14
N VAL A 21 0.55 8.25 -5.98
CA VAL A 21 0.92 6.90 -5.53
C VAL A 21 2.20 6.95 -4.69
N ALA A 22 3.24 7.59 -5.21
CA ALA A 22 4.50 7.74 -4.49
C ALA A 22 4.32 8.46 -3.15
N LYS A 23 3.58 9.59 -3.11
CA LYS A 23 3.29 10.30 -1.86
C LYS A 23 2.50 9.46 -0.85
N GLY A 24 1.51 8.69 -1.30
CA GLY A 24 0.73 7.81 -0.43
C GLY A 24 1.55 6.66 0.13
N ILE A 25 2.42 6.06 -0.68
CA ILE A 25 3.35 5.02 -0.24
C ILE A 25 4.34 5.58 0.78
N ILE A 26 4.95 6.74 0.51
CA ILE A 26 5.88 7.41 1.43
C ILE A 26 5.19 7.70 2.78
N LEU A 27 3.98 8.27 2.74
CA LEU A 27 3.21 8.55 3.95
C LEU A 27 2.92 7.28 4.77
N SER A 28 2.58 6.19 4.08
CA SER A 28 2.33 4.91 4.72
C SER A 28 3.58 4.38 5.42
N PHE A 29 4.73 4.34 4.73
CA PHE A 29 6.00 3.93 5.34
C PHE A 29 6.42 4.81 6.52
N LEU A 30 6.10 6.10 6.49
CA LEU A 30 6.33 7.04 7.60
C LEU A 30 5.56 6.65 8.87
N ILE A 31 4.43 5.95 8.75
CA ILE A 31 3.64 5.42 9.88
C ILE A 31 4.15 4.02 10.26
N THR A 32 4.47 3.19 9.27
CA THR A 32 4.93 1.80 9.44
C THR A 32 6.27 1.71 10.17
N LEU A 33 7.24 2.56 9.82
CA LEU A 33 8.60 2.53 10.37
C LEU A 33 8.63 2.76 11.89
N PRO A 34 8.01 3.82 12.45
CA PRO A 34 7.93 4.01 13.89
C PRO A 34 7.21 2.86 14.60
N CYS A 35 6.15 2.31 13.98
CA CYS A 35 5.40 1.19 14.55
C CYS A 35 6.28 -0.06 14.69
N PHE A 36 7.04 -0.41 13.65
CA PHE A 36 7.99 -1.52 13.71
C PHE A 36 9.18 -1.25 14.63
N PHE A 37 9.66 -0.02 14.70
CA PHE A 37 10.72 0.35 15.64
C PHE A 37 10.28 0.13 17.09
N MET A 38 9.09 0.59 17.46
CA MET A 38 8.51 0.35 18.79
C MET A 38 8.33 -1.14 19.05
N PHE A 39 7.77 -1.88 18.07
CA PHE A 39 7.58 -3.33 18.20
C PHE A 39 8.91 -4.08 18.41
N ALA A 40 9.98 -3.69 17.71
CA ALA A 40 11.31 -4.28 17.88
C ALA A 40 11.88 -4.03 19.29
N LEU A 41 11.67 -2.84 19.86
CA LEU A 41 12.05 -2.56 21.25
C LEU A 41 11.30 -3.47 22.23
N PHE A 42 9.98 -3.64 22.06
CA PHE A 42 9.19 -4.55 22.90
C PHE A 42 9.70 -5.99 22.84
N LEU A 43 10.03 -6.49 21.64
CA LEU A 43 10.54 -7.85 21.44
C LEU A 43 11.93 -8.05 22.07
N THR A 44 12.75 -7.00 22.12
CA THR A 44 14.10 -7.07 22.70
C THR A 44 14.08 -7.25 24.22
N TYR A 45 13.04 -6.74 24.89
CA TYR A 45 12.94 -6.76 26.36
C TYR A 45 11.91 -7.76 26.90
N THR A 46 11.25 -8.53 26.03
CA THR A 46 10.18 -9.47 26.44
C THR A 46 10.36 -10.81 25.73
N ASP A 47 10.20 -11.92 26.45
CA ASP A 47 10.12 -13.27 25.86
C ASP A 47 8.80 -13.45 25.12
N PHE A 48 8.72 -12.89 23.91
CA PHE A 48 7.53 -12.93 23.07
C PHE A 48 7.63 -14.07 22.04
N PRO A 49 6.62 -14.94 21.90
CA PRO A 49 6.65 -16.02 20.92
C PRO A 49 6.73 -15.51 19.48
N GLU A 50 7.59 -16.12 18.66
CA GLU A 50 7.83 -15.72 17.25
C GLU A 50 6.55 -15.67 16.39
N LYS A 51 5.53 -16.45 16.73
CA LYS A 51 4.21 -16.43 16.07
C LYS A 51 3.58 -15.04 16.05
N TYR A 52 3.80 -14.23 17.09
CA TYR A 52 3.26 -12.87 17.17
C TYR A 52 3.99 -11.88 16.26
N THR A 53 5.27 -12.12 15.96
CA THR A 53 6.06 -11.32 15.02
C THR A 53 5.47 -11.37 13.62
N SER A 54 5.20 -12.59 13.11
CA SER A 54 4.59 -12.77 11.78
C SER A 54 3.19 -12.16 11.68
N ILE A 55 2.39 -12.26 12.75
CA ILE A 55 1.06 -11.64 12.83
C ILE A 55 1.17 -10.11 12.82
N ALA A 56 2.09 -9.54 13.58
CA ALA A 56 2.30 -8.10 13.63
C ALA A 56 2.69 -7.56 12.25
N VAL A 57 3.65 -8.19 11.56
CA VAL A 57 4.05 -7.80 10.20
C VAL A 57 2.87 -7.86 9.23
N PHE A 58 2.06 -8.91 9.29
CA PHE A 58 0.88 -9.04 8.45
C PHE A 58 -0.14 -7.92 8.68
N ILE A 59 -0.51 -7.66 9.93
CA ILE A 59 -1.46 -6.60 10.30
C ILE A 59 -0.94 -5.23 9.84
N THR A 60 0.32 -4.93 10.14
CA THR A 60 0.94 -3.66 9.75
C THR A 60 0.97 -3.50 8.23
N THR A 61 1.23 -4.57 7.48
CA THR A 61 1.19 -4.56 6.01
C THR A 61 -0.21 -4.22 5.50
N VAL A 62 -1.25 -4.86 6.03
CA VAL A 62 -2.64 -4.60 5.64
C VAL A 62 -3.02 -3.14 5.91
N ILE A 63 -2.71 -2.63 7.11
CA ILE A 63 -2.97 -1.22 7.47
C ILE A 63 -2.22 -0.27 6.54
N SER A 64 -0.95 -0.57 6.26
CA SER A 64 -0.09 0.25 5.42
C SER A 64 -0.62 0.33 3.97
N VAL A 65 -1.01 -0.80 3.38
CA VAL A 65 -1.64 -0.82 2.05
C VAL A 65 -2.95 -0.05 2.03
N LEU A 66 -3.77 -0.20 3.08
CA LEU A 66 -5.05 0.49 3.19
C LEU A 66 -4.87 2.01 3.28
N VAL A 67 -3.92 2.49 4.09
CA VAL A 67 -3.60 3.93 4.20
C VAL A 67 -2.98 4.46 2.90
N ALA A 68 -2.04 3.72 2.30
CA ALA A 68 -1.40 4.12 1.05
C ALA A 68 -2.42 4.27 -0.08
N SER A 69 -3.30 3.28 -0.25
CA SER A 69 -4.35 3.30 -1.27
C SER A 69 -5.39 4.38 -1.00
N ALA A 70 -5.91 4.50 0.23
CA ALA A 70 -6.88 5.53 0.57
C ALA A 70 -6.34 6.96 0.36
N TYR A 71 -5.11 7.23 0.80
CA TYR A 71 -4.50 8.54 0.63
C TYR A 71 -4.21 8.84 -0.85
N SER A 72 -3.78 7.84 -1.62
CA SER A 72 -3.49 8.00 -3.05
C SER A 72 -4.75 8.23 -3.89
N THR A 73 -5.88 7.62 -3.51
CA THR A 73 -7.14 7.70 -4.25
C THR A 73 -8.10 8.80 -3.79
N LYS A 74 -7.84 9.50 -2.68
CA LYS A 74 -8.78 10.52 -2.13
C LYS A 74 -9.21 11.63 -3.09
N ASN A 75 -8.36 11.94 -4.07
CA ASN A 75 -8.60 12.98 -5.06
C ASN A 75 -9.00 12.42 -6.43
N VAL A 76 -9.20 11.11 -6.54
CA VAL A 76 -9.69 10.45 -7.74
C VAL A 76 -11.21 10.53 -7.73
N LYS A 77 -11.84 10.81 -8.88
CA LYS A 77 -13.29 10.99 -8.95
C LYS A 77 -14.06 9.69 -9.16
N HIS A 78 -13.46 8.70 -9.82
CA HIS A 78 -14.12 7.46 -10.20
C HIS A 78 -13.20 6.25 -10.06
N LYS A 79 -13.79 5.04 -10.03
CA LYS A 79 -13.05 3.77 -10.03
C LYS A 79 -12.02 3.65 -8.90
N GLY A 80 -12.38 4.08 -7.68
CA GLY A 80 -11.50 4.00 -6.50
C GLY A 80 -10.97 2.59 -6.24
N TRP A 81 -11.78 1.56 -6.45
CA TRP A 81 -11.36 0.16 -6.32
C TRP A 81 -10.21 -0.21 -7.27
N MET A 82 -10.27 0.20 -8.54
CA MET A 82 -9.26 -0.15 -9.54
C MET A 82 -7.96 0.63 -9.32
N ASN A 83 -8.07 1.93 -9.01
CA ASN A 83 -6.91 2.75 -8.67
C ASN A 83 -6.27 2.32 -7.34
N GLY A 84 -7.08 1.88 -6.38
CA GLY A 84 -6.61 1.31 -5.12
C GLY A 84 -5.92 -0.03 -5.30
N CYS A 85 -6.47 -0.92 -6.13
CA CYS A 85 -5.85 -2.20 -6.53
C CYS A 85 -4.44 -1.95 -7.08
N PHE A 86 -4.33 -1.00 -8.00
CA PHE A 86 -3.05 -0.62 -8.59
C PHE A 86 -2.06 -0.12 -7.53
N VAL A 87 -2.50 0.76 -6.62
CA VAL A 87 -1.64 1.23 -5.51
C VAL A 87 -1.20 0.07 -4.61
N GLY A 88 -2.10 -0.85 -4.28
CA GLY A 88 -1.80 -2.03 -3.48
C GLY A 88 -0.77 -2.95 -4.13
N LEU A 89 -0.90 -3.20 -5.44
CA LEU A 89 0.08 -3.97 -6.21
C LEU A 89 1.44 -3.27 -6.25
N VAL A 90 1.47 -1.95 -6.47
CA VAL A 90 2.72 -1.17 -6.45
C VAL A 90 3.37 -1.25 -5.06
N TYR A 91 2.59 -1.10 -3.99
CA TYR A 91 3.10 -1.22 -2.61
C TYR A 91 3.72 -2.59 -2.35
N VAL A 92 3.01 -3.68 -2.65
CA VAL A 92 3.53 -5.04 -2.39
C VAL A 92 4.74 -5.33 -3.27
N THR A 93 4.80 -4.79 -4.48
CA THR A 93 5.99 -4.90 -5.34
C THR A 93 7.19 -4.21 -4.70
N VAL A 94 7.02 -2.99 -4.19
CA VAL A 94 8.09 -2.26 -3.48
C VAL A 94 8.52 -3.02 -2.23
N LEU A 95 7.57 -3.55 -1.46
CA LEU A 95 7.86 -4.34 -0.26
C LEU A 95 8.63 -5.62 -0.60
N TYR A 96 8.20 -6.37 -1.63
CA TYR A 96 8.88 -7.57 -2.09
C TYR A 96 10.32 -7.30 -2.53
N LEU A 97 10.55 -6.23 -3.27
CA LEU A 97 11.90 -5.83 -3.69
C LEU A 97 12.77 -5.48 -2.47
N ALA A 98 12.22 -4.73 -1.50
CA ALA A 98 12.92 -4.41 -0.27
C ALA A 98 13.29 -5.68 0.53
N SER A 99 12.34 -6.59 0.74
CA SER A 99 12.59 -7.87 1.40
C SER A 99 13.61 -8.73 0.66
N SER A 100 13.51 -8.82 -0.67
CA SER A 100 14.45 -9.63 -1.48
C SER A 100 15.88 -9.11 -1.42
N ILE A 101 16.08 -7.80 -1.31
CA ILE A 101 17.40 -7.18 -1.13
C ILE A 101 17.98 -7.54 0.24
N VAL A 102 17.17 -7.53 1.30
CA VAL A 102 17.58 -7.89 2.67
C VAL A 102 17.94 -9.37 2.76
N ASP A 103 17.08 -10.24 2.23
CA ASP A 103 17.26 -11.69 2.29
C ASP A 103 18.25 -12.22 1.24
N LYS A 104 18.68 -11.37 0.29
CA LYS A 104 19.51 -11.72 -0.88
C LYS A 104 18.93 -12.86 -1.74
N ASN A 105 17.62 -13.03 -1.69
CA ASN A 105 16.90 -14.10 -2.37
C ASN A 105 15.72 -13.50 -3.13
N PHE A 106 15.71 -13.67 -4.46
CA PHE A 106 14.67 -13.14 -5.34
C PHE A 106 13.65 -14.21 -5.78
N MET A 107 13.57 -15.32 -5.04
CA MET A 107 12.63 -16.40 -5.35
C MET A 107 11.22 -16.06 -4.87
N LEU A 108 10.27 -16.08 -5.79
CA LEU A 108 8.88 -15.78 -5.50
C LEU A 108 8.17 -17.06 -5.01
N ASN A 109 7.96 -17.14 -3.70
CA ASN A 109 7.28 -18.26 -3.06
C ASN A 109 5.75 -18.11 -3.07
N ILE A 110 5.04 -19.20 -2.79
CA ILE A 110 3.56 -19.20 -2.71
C ILE A 110 3.03 -18.16 -1.71
N SER A 111 3.72 -17.99 -0.57
CA SER A 111 3.37 -16.98 0.43
C SER A 111 3.51 -15.56 -0.11
N GLY A 112 4.57 -15.30 -0.90
CA GLY A 112 4.76 -14.01 -1.56
C GLY A 112 3.66 -13.72 -2.58
N LEU A 113 3.29 -14.71 -3.40
CA LEU A 113 2.16 -14.59 -4.32
C LEU A 113 0.85 -14.29 -3.59
N LEU A 114 0.62 -14.95 -2.43
CA LEU A 114 -0.54 -14.68 -1.60
C LEU A 114 -0.55 -13.25 -1.07
N THR A 115 0.61 -12.70 -0.67
CA THR A 115 0.75 -11.29 -0.26
C THR A 115 0.39 -10.33 -1.38
N PHE A 116 0.74 -10.64 -2.65
CA PHE A 116 0.31 -9.84 -3.80
C PHE A 116 -1.21 -9.83 -3.95
N CYS A 117 -1.86 -10.99 -3.86
CA CYS A 117 -3.32 -11.09 -3.93
C CYS A 117 -4.01 -10.32 -2.80
N ILE A 118 -3.53 -10.48 -1.56
CA ILE A 118 -4.06 -9.78 -0.39
C ILE A 118 -3.84 -8.28 -0.54
N GLY A 119 -2.65 -7.84 -0.95
CA GLY A 119 -2.36 -6.43 -1.17
C GLY A 119 -3.23 -5.80 -2.26
N ALA A 120 -3.54 -6.54 -3.33
CA ALA A 120 -4.49 -6.10 -4.36
C ALA A 120 -5.89 -5.91 -3.78
N ILE A 121 -6.41 -6.90 -3.03
CA ILE A 121 -7.75 -6.85 -2.41
C ILE A 121 -7.84 -5.72 -1.38
N VAL A 122 -6.86 -5.61 -0.48
CA VAL A 122 -6.80 -4.55 0.53
C VAL A 122 -6.65 -3.19 -0.16
N GLY A 123 -5.86 -3.10 -1.22
CA GLY A 123 -5.73 -1.92 -2.06
C GLY A 123 -7.05 -1.51 -2.68
N CYS A 124 -7.85 -2.45 -3.21
CA CYS A 124 -9.21 -2.18 -3.70
C CYS A 124 -10.06 -1.54 -2.60
N ILE A 125 -10.07 -2.14 -1.41
CA ILE A 125 -10.87 -1.68 -0.27
C ILE A 125 -10.44 -0.28 0.15
N GLY A 126 -9.15 -0.06 0.40
CA GLY A 126 -8.63 1.26 0.75
C GLY A 126 -8.85 2.29 -0.35
N GLY A 127 -8.81 1.88 -1.61
CA GLY A 127 -9.16 2.70 -2.76
C GLY A 127 -10.60 3.20 -2.76
N ILE A 128 -11.55 2.31 -2.45
CA ILE A 128 -12.98 2.61 -2.28
C ILE A 128 -13.20 3.55 -1.09
N LEU A 129 -12.49 3.31 0.01
CA LEU A 129 -12.56 4.20 1.19
C LEU A 129 -12.03 5.60 0.84
N GLY A 130 -10.87 5.67 0.18
CA GLY A 130 -10.20 6.93 -0.17
C GLY A 130 -11.09 7.87 -0.97
N ILE A 131 -11.75 7.39 -2.03
CA ILE A 131 -12.64 8.23 -2.86
C ILE A 131 -13.80 8.86 -2.09
N ASN A 132 -14.20 8.29 -0.95
CA ASN A 132 -15.27 8.79 -0.09
C ASN A 132 -14.77 9.65 1.08
N MET A 133 -13.45 9.73 1.34
CA MET A 133 -12.86 10.50 2.44
C MET A 133 -12.69 11.99 2.11
N LYS A 134 -13.63 12.56 1.36
CA LYS A 134 -13.60 13.96 0.96
C LYS A 134 -14.15 14.88 2.03
#